data_AF-A0AAD7HSK3-F1
#
_entry.id   AF-A0AAD7HSK3-F1
#
_cell.length_a   1.000
_cell.length_b   1.000
_cell.length_c   1.000
_cell.angle_alpha   90.00
_cell.angle_beta   90.00
_cell.angle_gamma   90.00
#
_symmetry.space_group_name_H-M   'P 1'
#
loop_
_entity.id
_entity.type
_entity.pdbx_description
1 polymer ?
#
loop_
_entity_poly.entity_id
_entity_poly.type
_entity_poly.pdbx_seq_one_letter_code
_entity_poly.pdbx_strand_id
1 'polypeptide(L)'
;MLRSADHDTLIKHQNAAYTNLVKKYNELYTQHNTLASAYSTLANTIPQIFEFIPNPMQITIPPSSAASASSPTTPAANSLGFDPFGLLDVEKFPEIRYWNRKDFSADDVTVINDDNEKVGKLGFLEHMTGTQFTAEESRAVCKHTYTSFAGLLKDGIAPQKWSQASLTATQRVRQEVITSYPEIALCANHWKVDALITETMASGQHAEKSRSRRVANAGTKNQHRTRSASMMTVRKRNGETAKSQAYKAGLRVSELVGKDKSKGKEKEKEKKRCRHRNHNSDDADTENFDPTPTDSRTDLDMDSTPDPDINFTSD
;
A
#
# COMPACT_ATOMS: atom_id res chain seq x y z
N MET A 1 -15.04 -8.44 28.86
CA MET A 1 -13.87 -8.93 28.10
C MET A 1 -14.13 -10.36 27.68
N LEU A 2 -14.46 -10.61 26.40
CA LEU A 2 -14.61 -11.97 25.86
C LEU A 2 -13.21 -12.49 25.52
N ARG A 3 -12.72 -13.49 26.25
CA ARG A 3 -11.46 -14.17 25.92
C ARG A 3 -11.71 -15.06 24.70
N SER A 4 -10.91 -14.90 23.65
CA SER A 4 -10.92 -15.82 22.51
C SER A 4 -10.48 -17.20 22.99
N ALA A 5 -11.33 -18.21 22.79
CA ALA A 5 -11.02 -19.60 23.08
C ALA A 5 -10.26 -20.20 21.90
N ASP A 6 -9.18 -20.91 22.21
CA ASP A 6 -8.34 -21.58 21.21
C ASP A 6 -9.04 -22.80 20.58
N HIS A 7 -8.66 -23.18 19.36
CA HIS A 7 -9.22 -24.28 18.58
C HIS A 7 -9.27 -25.59 19.39
N ASP A 8 -8.14 -25.95 19.99
CA ASP A 8 -7.99 -27.18 20.76
C ASP A 8 -8.84 -27.16 22.03
N THR A 9 -9.02 -25.98 22.61
CA THR A 9 -9.89 -25.79 23.77
C THR A 9 -11.36 -26.00 23.39
N LEU A 10 -11.79 -25.47 22.24
CA LEU A 10 -13.16 -25.65 21.74
C LEU A 10 -13.45 -27.10 21.36
N ILE A 11 -12.48 -27.83 20.81
CA ILE A 11 -12.60 -29.27 20.54
C ILE A 11 -12.66 -30.06 21.85
N LYS A 12 -11.76 -29.77 22.80
CA LYS A 12 -11.69 -30.47 24.08
C LYS A 12 -12.97 -30.33 24.90
N HIS A 13 -13.60 -29.16 24.85
CA HIS A 13 -14.88 -28.91 25.53
C HIS A 13 -16.11 -29.42 24.77
N GLN A 14 -15.92 -30.13 23.65
CA GLN A 14 -17.00 -30.70 22.83
C GLN A 14 -18.12 -29.70 22.53
N ASN A 15 -17.76 -28.46 22.21
CA ASN A 15 -18.76 -27.47 21.85
C ASN A 15 -19.51 -27.95 20.60
N ALA A 16 -20.81 -28.24 20.76
CA ALA A 16 -21.64 -28.83 19.70
C ALA A 16 -21.73 -27.95 18.45
N ALA A 17 -21.80 -26.62 18.61
CA ALA A 17 -21.83 -25.69 17.49
C ALA A 17 -20.49 -25.70 16.72
N TYR A 18 -19.38 -25.71 17.46
CA TYR A 18 -18.04 -25.74 16.87
C TYR A 18 -17.77 -27.04 16.11
N THR A 19 -18.07 -28.18 16.73
CA THR A 19 -17.88 -29.51 16.13
C THR A 19 -18.75 -29.69 14.87
N ASN A 20 -19.99 -29.20 14.88
CA ASN A 20 -20.85 -29.17 13.69
C ASN A 20 -20.27 -28.29 12.58
N LEU A 21 -19.71 -27.12 12.91
CA LEU A 21 -19.06 -26.24 11.94
C LEU A 21 -17.85 -26.93 11.28
N VAL A 22 -16.98 -27.54 12.09
CA VAL A 22 -15.80 -28.29 11.59
C VAL A 22 -16.24 -29.46 10.71
N LYS A 23 -17.29 -30.19 11.10
CA LYS A 23 -17.84 -31.29 10.30
C LYS A 23 -18.34 -30.79 8.94
N LYS A 24 -19.15 -29.73 8.91
CA LYS A 24 -19.64 -29.12 7.66
C LYS A 24 -18.51 -28.60 6.77
N TYR A 25 -17.49 -27.98 7.37
CA TYR A 25 -16.31 -27.51 6.65
C TYR A 25 -15.59 -28.69 5.97
N ASN A 26 -15.35 -29.79 6.69
CA ASN A 26 -14.69 -30.97 6.13
C ASN A 26 -15.52 -31.66 5.03
N GLU A 27 -16.85 -31.68 5.20
CA GLU A 27 -17.77 -32.19 4.17
C GLU A 27 -17.69 -31.36 2.89
N LEU A 28 -17.78 -30.03 3.00
CA LEU A 28 -17.69 -29.12 1.86
C LEU A 28 -16.33 -29.21 1.17
N TYR A 29 -15.25 -29.34 1.95
CA TYR A 29 -13.89 -29.54 1.44
C TYR A 29 -13.77 -30.84 0.63
N THR A 30 -14.39 -31.93 1.12
CA THR A 30 -14.40 -33.22 0.43
C THR A 30 -15.20 -33.16 -0.88
N GLN A 31 -16.35 -32.49 -0.88
CA GLN A 31 -17.15 -32.27 -2.09
C GLN A 31 -16.39 -31.47 -3.14
N HIS A 32 -15.72 -30.39 -2.71
CA HIS A 32 -14.90 -29.55 -3.60
C HIS A 32 -13.78 -30.36 -4.27
N ASN A 33 -13.03 -31.16 -3.49
CA ASN A 33 -11.96 -31.99 -4.03
C ASN A 33 -12.47 -33.09 -4.97
N THR A 34 -13.63 -33.67 -4.66
CA THR A 34 -14.29 -34.66 -5.53
C THR A 34 -14.65 -34.03 -6.87
N LEU A 35 -15.28 -32.85 -6.85
CA LEU A 35 -15.64 -32.12 -8.07
C LEU A 35 -14.41 -31.74 -8.90
N ALA A 36 -13.35 -31.26 -8.24
CA ALA A 36 -12.08 -30.92 -8.91
C ALA A 36 -11.46 -32.15 -9.59
N SER A 37 -11.47 -33.31 -8.94
CA SER A 37 -10.96 -34.57 -9.51
C SER A 37 -11.79 -35.07 -10.70
N ALA A 38 -13.12 -34.95 -10.61
CA ALA A 38 -14.03 -35.32 -11.69
C ALA A 38 -13.84 -34.41 -12.91
N TYR A 39 -13.69 -33.10 -12.68
CA TYR A 39 -13.41 -32.13 -13.75
C TYR A 39 -12.07 -32.40 -14.43
N SER A 40 -11.01 -32.70 -13.66
CA SER A 40 -9.71 -33.05 -14.23
C SER A 40 -9.77 -34.33 -15.07
N THR A 41 -10.50 -35.34 -14.60
CA THR A 41 -10.73 -36.58 -15.35
C THR A 41 -11.45 -36.28 -16.67
N LEU A 42 -12.54 -35.51 -16.63
CA LEU A 42 -13.28 -35.11 -17.82
C LEU A 42 -12.38 -34.35 -18.81
N ALA A 43 -11.65 -33.33 -18.33
CA ALA A 43 -10.75 -32.52 -19.16
C ALA A 43 -9.66 -33.36 -19.84
N ASN A 44 -9.16 -34.42 -19.20
CA ASN A 44 -8.16 -35.32 -19.76
C ASN A 44 -8.75 -36.36 -20.75
N THR A 45 -9.99 -36.80 -20.53
CA THR A 45 -10.67 -37.80 -21.40
C THR A 45 -11.24 -37.21 -22.69
N ILE A 46 -11.67 -35.94 -22.68
CA ILE A 46 -12.29 -35.29 -23.85
C ILE A 46 -11.40 -35.36 -25.10
N PRO A 47 -10.10 -35.01 -25.05
CA PRO A 47 -9.22 -35.13 -26.22
C PRO A 47 -9.12 -36.54 -26.78
N GLN A 48 -9.12 -37.57 -25.91
CA GLN A 48 -9.01 -38.97 -26.32
C GLN A 48 -10.26 -39.45 -27.08
N ILE A 49 -11.46 -38.98 -26.71
CA ILE A 49 -12.71 -39.36 -27.39
C ILE A 49 -12.72 -38.83 -28.83
N PHE A 50 -12.17 -37.63 -29.06
CA PHE A 50 -12.08 -37.03 -30.39
C PHE A 50 -11.09 -37.73 -31.35
N GLU A 51 -10.25 -38.65 -30.85
CA GLU A 51 -9.43 -39.51 -31.72
C GLU A 51 -10.28 -40.59 -32.42
N PHE A 52 -11.38 -41.02 -31.80
CA PHE A 52 -12.23 -42.11 -32.32
C PHE A 52 -13.45 -41.62 -33.09
N ILE A 53 -13.97 -40.44 -32.73
CA ILE A 53 -15.19 -39.89 -33.31
C ILE A 53 -14.84 -38.60 -34.05
N PRO A 54 -14.93 -38.56 -35.40
CA PRO A 54 -14.76 -37.33 -36.17
C PRO A 54 -15.70 -36.26 -35.63
N ASN A 55 -15.15 -35.10 -35.25
CA ASN A 55 -15.91 -34.02 -34.65
C ASN A 55 -17.12 -33.64 -35.55
N PRO A 56 -18.37 -33.93 -35.14
CA PRO A 56 -19.54 -33.71 -35.98
C PRO A 56 -19.81 -32.23 -36.21
N MET A 57 -19.25 -31.35 -35.38
CA MET A 57 -19.47 -29.91 -35.45
C MET A 57 -18.37 -29.15 -36.21
N GLN A 58 -17.35 -29.83 -36.75
CA GLN A 58 -16.19 -29.19 -37.38
C GLN A 58 -15.63 -28.02 -36.56
N ILE A 59 -15.78 -28.05 -35.23
CA ILE A 59 -15.18 -27.04 -34.36
C ILE A 59 -13.70 -27.24 -34.55
N THR A 60 -13.05 -26.26 -35.18
CA THR A 60 -11.62 -26.25 -35.41
C THR A 60 -10.96 -26.17 -34.05
N ILE A 61 -10.69 -27.33 -33.45
CA ILE A 61 -9.86 -27.43 -32.27
C ILE A 61 -8.49 -26.96 -32.77
N PRO A 62 -7.92 -25.86 -32.22
CA PRO A 62 -6.60 -25.43 -32.62
C PRO A 62 -5.68 -26.65 -32.47
N PRO A 63 -4.92 -27.03 -33.53
CA PRO A 63 -4.12 -28.24 -33.51
C PRO A 63 -3.22 -28.16 -32.28
N SER A 64 -3.56 -29.00 -31.31
CA SER A 64 -2.76 -29.20 -30.11
C SER A 64 -1.45 -29.75 -30.66
N SER A 65 -0.49 -28.86 -30.88
CA SER A 65 0.78 -29.19 -31.48
C SER A 65 1.39 -30.23 -30.56
N ALA A 66 1.40 -31.47 -31.03
CA ALA A 66 2.06 -32.60 -30.43
C ALA A 66 3.57 -32.36 -30.46
N ALA A 67 4.02 -31.40 -29.65
CA ALA A 67 5.35 -31.44 -29.12
C ALA A 67 5.27 -32.43 -27.97
N SER A 68 5.94 -33.56 -28.12
CA SER A 68 6.44 -34.41 -27.02
C SER A 68 7.45 -33.66 -26.13
N ALA A 69 7.23 -32.37 -25.90
CA ALA A 69 7.74 -31.73 -24.72
C ALA A 69 6.98 -32.39 -23.58
N SER A 70 7.69 -33.10 -22.72
CA SER A 70 7.31 -33.30 -21.33
C SER A 70 6.63 -32.02 -20.85
N SER A 71 5.30 -32.00 -20.88
CA SER A 71 4.54 -30.85 -20.41
C SER A 71 5.00 -30.68 -18.97
N PRO A 72 5.67 -29.57 -18.61
CA PRO A 72 5.90 -29.29 -17.20
C PRO A 72 4.51 -29.36 -16.60
N THR A 73 4.32 -30.25 -15.63
CA THR A 73 3.15 -30.26 -14.77
C THR A 73 2.98 -28.83 -14.30
N THR A 74 2.13 -28.05 -14.97
CA THR A 74 1.74 -26.75 -14.47
C THR A 74 0.83 -27.11 -13.31
N PRO A 75 1.31 -26.96 -12.05
CA PRO A 75 0.48 -27.27 -10.91
C PRO A 75 -0.77 -26.42 -11.06
N ALA A 76 -1.94 -27.04 -10.95
CA ALA A 76 -3.22 -26.36 -11.03
C ALA A 76 -3.18 -25.13 -10.10
N ALA A 77 -3.05 -23.94 -10.70
CA ALA A 77 -2.75 -22.69 -10.01
C ALA A 77 -3.93 -22.15 -9.18
N ASN A 78 -4.96 -22.96 -8.95
CA ASN A 78 -6.19 -22.59 -8.26
C ASN A 78 -6.51 -23.51 -7.06
N SER A 79 -5.54 -24.26 -6.53
CA SER A 79 -5.71 -24.91 -5.22
C SER A 79 -5.58 -23.86 -4.12
N LEU A 80 -6.73 -23.26 -3.78
CA LEU A 80 -7.00 -22.21 -2.79
C LEU A 80 -6.63 -22.58 -1.34
N GLY A 81 -5.39 -22.96 -1.07
CA GLY A 81 -4.97 -23.23 0.32
C GLY A 81 -3.50 -23.54 0.55
N PHE A 82 -2.68 -23.64 -0.50
CA PHE A 82 -1.25 -23.77 -0.31
C PHE A 82 -0.65 -22.37 -0.25
N ASP A 83 -0.43 -21.85 0.96
CA ASP A 83 0.50 -20.75 1.15
C ASP A 83 1.86 -21.28 0.65
N PRO A 84 2.40 -20.78 -0.48
CA PRO A 84 3.62 -21.32 -1.08
C PRO A 84 4.84 -21.19 -0.15
N PHE A 85 4.69 -20.48 0.97
CA PHE A 85 5.70 -20.31 2.00
C PHE A 85 5.63 -21.36 3.12
N GLY A 86 4.75 -22.36 2.98
CA GLY A 86 4.59 -23.45 3.93
C GLY A 86 3.86 -23.02 5.19
N LEU A 87 3.40 -24.00 5.97
CA LEU A 87 2.89 -23.76 7.31
C LEU A 87 3.98 -23.00 8.08
N LEU A 88 3.67 -21.78 8.52
CA LEU A 88 4.59 -20.95 9.30
C LEU A 88 5.01 -21.71 10.55
N ASP A 89 6.26 -22.18 10.56
CA ASP A 89 6.80 -22.91 11.69
C ASP A 89 7.43 -21.92 12.69
N VAL A 90 6.63 -21.55 13.69
CA VAL A 90 7.06 -20.65 14.77
C VAL A 90 8.25 -21.24 15.53
N GLU A 91 8.35 -22.57 15.61
CA GLU A 91 9.46 -23.26 16.30
C GLU A 91 10.79 -23.06 15.58
N LYS A 92 10.77 -22.86 14.26
CA LYS A 92 11.96 -22.64 13.45
C LYS A 92 12.51 -21.21 13.56
N PHE A 93 11.67 -20.23 13.89
CA PHE A 93 12.04 -18.81 13.93
C PHE A 93 11.64 -18.14 15.26
N PRO A 94 12.10 -18.65 16.42
CA PRO A 94 11.65 -18.15 17.73
C PRO A 94 12.06 -16.70 18.02
N GLU A 95 13.01 -16.15 17.26
CA GLU A 95 13.53 -14.79 17.43
C GLU A 95 12.61 -13.72 16.83
N ILE A 96 11.65 -14.10 15.98
CA ILE A 96 10.70 -13.15 15.39
C ILE A 96 9.71 -12.70 16.46
N ARG A 97 9.62 -11.37 16.67
CA ARG A 97 8.77 -10.79 17.71
C ARG A 97 7.35 -10.55 17.23
N TYR A 98 7.20 -10.13 15.98
CA TYR A 98 5.93 -9.64 15.46
C TYR A 98 5.21 -10.67 14.57
N TRP A 99 4.77 -11.79 15.16
CA TRP A 99 4.02 -12.81 14.44
C TRP A 99 2.61 -12.35 14.07
N ASN A 100 1.90 -11.73 15.01
CA ASN A 100 0.55 -11.21 14.81
C ASN A 100 0.54 -9.68 14.85
N ARG A 101 -0.48 -9.09 14.22
CA ARG A 101 -0.65 -7.63 14.22
C ARG A 101 -0.76 -7.03 15.63
N LYS A 102 -1.37 -7.77 16.56
CA LYS A 102 -1.56 -7.39 17.96
C LYS A 102 -0.25 -7.34 18.76
N ASP A 103 0.81 -8.01 18.27
CA ASP A 103 2.10 -8.06 18.95
C ASP A 103 2.93 -6.80 18.66
N PHE A 104 2.51 -5.99 17.68
CA PHE A 104 3.16 -4.72 17.31
C PHE A 104 2.40 -3.53 17.92
N SER A 105 3.06 -2.77 18.80
CA SER A 105 2.55 -1.51 19.34
C SER A 105 3.10 -0.31 18.57
N ALA A 106 2.34 0.79 18.55
CA ALA A 106 2.83 2.07 18.03
C ALA A 106 4.00 2.62 18.87
N ASP A 107 4.08 2.24 20.15
CA ASP A 107 5.15 2.66 21.05
C ASP A 107 6.48 2.01 20.69
N ASP A 108 6.47 0.82 20.07
CA ASP A 108 7.66 0.09 19.62
C ASP A 108 8.40 0.83 18.49
N VAL A 109 7.72 1.76 17.81
CA VAL A 109 8.33 2.62 16.77
C VAL A 109 9.34 3.59 17.38
N THR A 110 9.27 3.86 18.68
CA THR A 110 10.17 4.81 19.35
C THR A 110 11.45 4.19 19.88
N VAL A 111 11.63 2.87 19.75
CA VAL A 111 12.87 2.22 20.16
C VAL A 111 13.99 2.77 19.30
N ILE A 112 14.89 3.47 19.96
CA ILE A 112 16.04 4.10 19.35
C ILE A 112 17.07 2.99 19.12
N ASN A 113 17.45 2.74 17.87
CA ASN A 113 18.57 1.83 17.57
C ASN A 113 19.85 2.37 18.20
N ASP A 114 20.87 1.52 18.39
CA ASP A 114 22.16 1.89 18.99
C ASP A 114 22.82 3.14 18.37
N ASP A 115 22.47 3.46 17.13
CA ASP A 115 22.91 4.64 16.38
C ASP A 115 22.12 5.95 16.66
N ASN A 116 21.22 5.96 17.64
CA ASN A 116 20.31 7.07 17.91
C ASN A 116 19.36 7.44 16.74
N GLU A 117 19.26 6.59 15.71
CA GLU A 117 18.33 6.81 14.60
C GLU A 117 16.94 6.32 15.00
N LYS A 118 15.94 7.19 14.84
CA LYS A 118 14.55 6.83 15.10
C LYS A 118 14.13 5.76 14.09
N VAL A 119 13.82 4.57 14.58
CA VAL A 119 13.24 3.51 13.76
C VAL A 119 11.98 4.07 13.11
N GLY A 120 11.93 4.02 11.78
CA GLY A 120 10.78 4.53 11.05
C GLY A 120 9.50 3.77 11.41
N LYS A 121 8.35 4.20 10.88
CA LYS A 121 7.05 3.53 11.05
C LYS A 121 6.98 2.05 10.61
N LEU A 122 8.10 1.50 10.14
CA LEU A 122 8.27 0.14 9.63
C LEU A 122 9.04 -0.75 10.63
N GLY A 123 9.04 -0.43 11.92
CA GLY A 123 9.73 -1.21 12.96
C GLY A 123 9.26 -2.66 13.13
N PHE A 124 8.16 -3.04 12.45
CA PHE A 124 7.67 -4.43 12.37
C PHE A 124 8.40 -5.29 11.32
N LEU A 125 9.27 -4.70 10.50
CA LEU A 125 10.07 -5.44 9.51
C LEU A 125 11.29 -6.03 10.21
N GLU A 126 11.35 -7.35 10.25
CA GLU A 126 12.40 -8.12 10.92
C GLU A 126 12.92 -9.20 9.96
N HIS A 127 14.23 -9.43 10.04
CA HIS A 127 14.90 -10.55 9.40
C HIS A 127 14.50 -11.87 10.08
N MET A 128 14.88 -13.00 9.48
CA MET A 128 14.62 -14.33 10.06
C MET A 128 15.26 -14.54 11.45
N THR A 129 16.29 -13.75 11.76
CA THR A 129 17.01 -13.70 13.05
C THR A 129 16.37 -12.77 14.08
N GLY A 130 15.17 -12.24 13.81
CA GLY A 130 14.51 -11.25 14.69
C GLY A 130 15.14 -9.86 14.70
N THR A 131 16.26 -9.64 13.99
CA THR A 131 16.88 -8.32 13.87
C THR A 131 16.07 -7.41 12.96
N GLN A 132 15.86 -6.16 13.35
CA GLN A 132 15.11 -5.20 12.54
C GLN A 132 15.82 -4.87 11.23
N PHE A 133 15.02 -4.54 10.21
CA PHE A 133 15.54 -4.03 8.94
C PHE A 133 16.26 -2.69 9.16
N THR A 134 17.38 -2.51 8.48
CA THR A 134 18.06 -1.22 8.40
C THR A 134 17.19 -0.19 7.65
N ALA A 135 17.53 1.09 7.79
CA ALA A 135 16.85 2.15 7.06
C ALA A 135 17.00 1.99 5.53
N GLU A 136 18.11 1.45 5.05
CA GLU A 136 18.35 1.20 3.62
C GLU A 136 17.49 0.04 3.10
N GLU A 137 17.46 -1.08 3.82
CA GLU A 137 16.62 -2.23 3.48
C GLU A 137 15.14 -1.86 3.49
N SER A 138 14.68 -1.15 4.53
CA SER A 138 13.31 -0.64 4.61
C SER A 138 12.94 0.23 3.41
N ARG A 139 13.84 1.10 2.95
CA ARG A 139 13.63 1.92 1.74
C ARG A 139 13.59 1.05 0.47
N ALA A 140 14.45 0.04 0.37
CA ALA A 140 14.49 -0.87 -0.77
C ALA A 140 13.17 -1.66 -0.89
N VAL A 141 12.69 -2.20 0.23
CA VAL A 141 11.40 -2.89 0.33
C VAL A 141 10.25 -1.96 -0.05
N CYS A 142 10.15 -0.77 0.55
CA CYS A 142 9.11 0.20 0.19
C CYS A 142 9.13 0.57 -1.30
N LYS A 143 10.31 0.76 -1.88
CA LYS A 143 10.46 1.07 -3.30
C LYS A 143 9.97 -0.08 -4.18
N HIS A 144 10.29 -1.32 -3.81
CA HIS A 144 9.82 -2.50 -4.51
C HIS A 144 8.28 -2.61 -4.43
N THR A 145 7.71 -2.56 -3.22
CA THR A 145 6.27 -2.57 -2.99
C THR A 145 5.53 -1.48 -3.77
N TYR A 146 6.08 -0.27 -3.81
CA TYR A 146 5.52 0.81 -4.62
C TYR A 146 5.54 0.50 -6.12
N THR A 147 6.60 -0.14 -6.61
CA THR A 147 6.73 -0.53 -8.03
C THR A 147 5.69 -1.58 -8.41
N SER A 148 5.49 -2.59 -7.56
CA SER A 148 4.44 -3.61 -7.73
C SER A 148 3.04 -2.98 -7.73
N PHE A 149 2.79 -2.07 -6.79
CA PHE A 149 1.53 -1.31 -6.76
C PHE A 149 1.32 -0.43 -8.00
N ALA A 150 2.38 0.21 -8.51
CA ALA A 150 2.33 0.97 -9.76
C ALA A 150 2.00 0.07 -10.96
N GLY A 151 2.38 -1.21 -10.93
CA GLY A 151 1.91 -2.23 -11.87
C GLY A 151 0.39 -2.39 -11.86
N LEU A 152 -0.20 -2.55 -10.66
CA LEU A 152 -1.66 -2.62 -10.51
C LEU A 152 -2.38 -1.37 -11.04
N LEU A 153 -1.77 -0.19 -10.86
CA LEU A 153 -2.35 1.07 -11.32
C LEU A 153 -2.41 1.14 -12.85
N LYS A 154 -1.37 0.66 -13.54
CA LYS A 154 -1.35 0.56 -15.00
C LYS A 154 -2.42 -0.40 -15.52
N ASP A 155 -2.68 -1.46 -14.77
CA ASP A 155 -3.65 -2.50 -15.14
C ASP A 155 -5.10 -2.11 -14.79
N GLY A 156 -5.31 -0.95 -14.15
CA GLY A 156 -6.65 -0.46 -13.79
C GLY A 156 -7.33 -1.23 -12.66
N ILE A 157 -6.58 -2.04 -11.90
CA ILE A 157 -7.09 -2.86 -10.79
C ILE A 157 -6.63 -2.36 -9.41
N ALA A 158 -5.87 -1.27 -9.36
CA ALA A 158 -5.41 -0.68 -8.11
C ALA A 158 -6.58 -0.04 -7.32
N PRO A 159 -6.73 -0.36 -6.03
CA PRO A 159 -7.76 0.26 -5.21
C PRO A 159 -7.37 1.68 -4.80
N GLN A 160 -8.38 2.51 -4.48
CA GLN A 160 -8.14 3.84 -3.92
C GLN A 160 -7.55 3.78 -2.51
N LYS A 161 -7.99 2.81 -1.71
CA LYS A 161 -7.49 2.50 -0.36
C LYS A 161 -7.13 1.02 -0.29
N TRP A 162 -6.01 0.68 0.34
CA TRP A 162 -5.59 -0.72 0.43
C TRP A 162 -6.62 -1.62 1.12
N SER A 163 -7.36 -1.10 2.11
CA SER A 163 -8.47 -1.82 2.76
C SER A 163 -9.64 -2.17 1.84
N GLN A 164 -9.66 -1.64 0.61
CA GLN A 164 -10.66 -1.90 -0.43
C GLN A 164 -10.05 -2.66 -1.62
N ALA A 165 -8.85 -3.22 -1.47
CA ALA A 165 -8.20 -4.03 -2.50
C ALA A 165 -9.05 -5.25 -2.85
N SER A 166 -9.18 -5.55 -4.15
CA SER A 166 -9.73 -6.83 -4.59
C SER A 166 -8.79 -7.97 -4.20
N LEU A 167 -9.34 -9.17 -3.99
CA LEU A 167 -8.54 -10.36 -3.65
C LEU A 167 -7.39 -10.57 -4.64
N THR A 168 -7.67 -10.41 -5.94
CA THR A 168 -6.67 -10.55 -7.02
C THR A 168 -5.55 -9.53 -6.91
N ALA A 169 -5.87 -8.25 -6.62
CA ALA A 169 -4.86 -7.21 -6.43
C ALA A 169 -4.00 -7.49 -5.20
N THR A 170 -4.62 -7.89 -4.10
CA THR A 170 -3.95 -8.25 -2.85
C THR A 170 -2.99 -9.43 -3.04
N GLN A 171 -3.46 -10.52 -3.65
CA GLN A 171 -2.64 -11.71 -3.91
C GLN A 171 -1.45 -11.39 -4.81
N ARG A 172 -1.65 -10.60 -5.87
CA ARG A 172 -0.58 -10.24 -6.79
C ARG A 172 0.55 -9.45 -6.10
N VAL A 173 0.21 -8.42 -5.33
CA VAL A 173 1.24 -7.63 -4.63
C VAL A 173 1.91 -8.45 -3.53
N ARG A 174 1.14 -9.24 -2.77
CA ARG A 174 1.71 -10.13 -1.75
C ARG A 174 2.71 -11.09 -2.37
N GLN A 175 2.33 -11.77 -3.45
CA GLN A 175 3.21 -12.70 -4.14
C GLN A 175 4.49 -12.02 -4.62
N GLU A 176 4.41 -10.84 -5.24
CA GLU A 176 5.57 -10.11 -5.75
C GLU A 176 6.53 -9.65 -4.63
N VAL A 177 5.97 -9.08 -3.56
CA VAL A 177 6.75 -8.62 -2.40
C VAL A 177 7.41 -9.79 -1.68
N ILE A 178 6.67 -10.87 -1.41
CA ILE A 178 7.21 -12.01 -0.67
C ILE A 178 8.24 -12.77 -1.51
N THR A 179 8.04 -12.89 -2.83
CA THR A 179 9.05 -13.52 -3.71
C THR A 179 10.40 -12.79 -3.63
N SER A 180 10.38 -11.47 -3.46
CA SER A 180 11.61 -10.67 -3.33
C SER A 180 12.15 -10.61 -1.90
N TYR A 181 11.28 -10.65 -0.90
CA TYR A 181 11.61 -10.52 0.53
C TYR A 181 10.84 -11.56 1.36
N PRO A 182 11.29 -12.83 1.35
CA PRO A 182 10.53 -13.94 1.94
C PRO A 182 10.35 -13.81 3.46
N GLU A 183 11.29 -13.16 4.16
CA GLU A 183 11.20 -12.89 5.60
C GLU A 183 9.96 -12.07 6.01
N ILE A 184 9.40 -11.25 5.11
CA ILE A 184 8.19 -10.46 5.41
C ILE A 184 6.95 -11.37 5.50
N ALA A 185 6.97 -12.55 4.88
CA ALA A 185 5.90 -13.53 5.01
C ALA A 185 5.88 -14.25 6.36
N LEU A 186 6.91 -14.11 7.19
CA LEU A 186 6.97 -14.68 8.54
C LEU A 186 6.07 -13.90 9.51
N CYS A 187 4.76 -13.98 9.26
CA CYS A 187 3.70 -13.39 10.05
C CYS A 187 2.32 -13.99 9.68
N ALA A 188 1.39 -13.97 10.64
CA ALA A 188 0.05 -14.48 10.44
C ALA A 188 -0.72 -13.69 9.37
N ASN A 189 -1.33 -14.38 8.40
CA ASN A 189 -2.18 -13.78 7.36
C ASN A 189 -1.51 -12.66 6.55
N HIS A 190 -0.17 -12.68 6.44
CA HIS A 190 0.63 -11.68 5.72
C HIS A 190 0.42 -10.23 6.19
N TRP A 191 0.08 -10.01 7.46
CA TRP A 191 -0.26 -8.67 7.94
C TRP A 191 0.90 -7.66 7.80
N LYS A 192 2.16 -8.09 7.87
CA LYS A 192 3.34 -7.23 7.66
C LYS A 192 3.34 -6.64 6.24
N VAL A 193 3.03 -7.47 5.24
CA VAL A 193 2.93 -7.04 3.84
C VAL A 193 1.80 -6.03 3.67
N ASP A 194 0.63 -6.29 4.25
CA ASP A 194 -0.52 -5.36 4.15
C ASP A 194 -0.24 -4.02 4.84
N ALA A 195 0.42 -4.05 6.00
CA ALA A 195 0.84 -2.85 6.72
C ALA A 195 1.87 -2.03 5.92
N LEU A 196 2.85 -2.73 5.33
CA LEU A 196 3.87 -2.14 4.46
C LEU A 196 3.24 -1.45 3.24
N ILE A 197 2.28 -2.09 2.57
CA ILE A 197 1.59 -1.50 1.42
C ILE A 197 0.81 -0.25 1.84
N THR A 198 0.10 -0.33 2.96
CA THR A 198 -0.68 0.79 3.50
C THR A 198 0.21 2.01 3.79
N GLU A 199 1.35 1.83 4.45
CA GLU A 199 2.28 2.92 4.74
C GLU A 199 2.94 3.47 3.45
N THR A 200 3.31 2.58 2.52
CA THR A 200 3.92 2.95 1.24
C THR A 200 2.95 3.79 0.39
N MET A 201 1.68 3.40 0.34
CA MET A 201 0.62 4.15 -0.35
C MET A 201 0.38 5.52 0.29
N ALA A 202 0.30 5.59 1.62
CA ALA A 202 0.11 6.84 2.34
C ALA A 202 1.24 7.84 2.02
N SER A 203 2.49 7.38 2.09
CA SER A 203 3.68 8.18 1.75
C SER A 203 3.65 8.66 0.28
N GLY A 204 3.30 7.78 -0.65
CA GLY A 204 3.18 8.10 -2.08
C GLY A 204 2.14 9.18 -2.38
N GLN A 205 0.94 9.08 -1.78
CA GLN A 205 -0.14 10.06 -1.96
C GLN A 205 0.23 11.44 -1.42
N HIS A 206 0.94 11.51 -0.28
CA HIS A 206 1.44 12.78 0.26
C HIS A 206 2.51 13.40 -0.64
N ALA A 207 3.39 12.57 -1.22
CA ALA A 207 4.41 13.04 -2.15
C ALA A 207 3.79 13.62 -3.43
N GLU A 208 2.78 12.96 -3.99
CA GLU A 208 2.08 13.42 -5.20
C GLU A 208 1.33 14.74 -4.97
N LYS A 209 0.55 14.85 -3.89
CA LYS A 209 -0.12 16.11 -3.51
C LYS A 209 0.87 17.24 -3.31
N SER A 210 2.05 16.94 -2.75
CA SER A 210 3.10 17.94 -2.55
C SER A 210 3.79 18.35 -3.85
N ARG A 211 3.98 17.42 -4.79
CA ARG A 211 4.47 17.73 -6.15
C ARG A 211 3.46 18.59 -6.92
N SER A 212 2.18 18.25 -6.88
CA SER A 212 1.11 19.02 -7.53
C SER A 212 1.07 20.47 -7.01
N ARG A 213 1.12 20.65 -5.67
CA ARG A 213 1.21 21.99 -5.05
C ARG A 213 2.46 22.77 -5.48
N ARG A 214 3.61 22.10 -5.62
CA ARG A 214 4.84 22.75 -6.10
C ARG A 214 4.73 23.20 -7.56
N VAL A 215 4.12 22.39 -8.42
CA VAL A 215 3.87 22.74 -9.84
C VAL A 215 2.90 23.91 -9.95
N ALA A 216 1.77 23.87 -9.22
CA ALA A 216 0.80 24.97 -9.18
C ALA A 216 1.43 26.29 -8.69
N ASN A 217 2.23 26.23 -7.62
CA ASN A 217 2.93 27.40 -7.07
C ASN A 217 4.09 27.91 -7.95
N ALA A 218 4.70 27.06 -8.77
CA ALA A 218 5.70 27.48 -9.73
C ALA A 218 5.07 28.30 -10.87
N GLY A 219 3.86 27.95 -11.30
CA GLY A 219 3.09 28.69 -12.30
C GLY A 219 2.77 30.14 -11.86
N THR A 220 2.36 30.33 -10.61
CA THR A 220 1.98 31.67 -10.09
C THR A 220 3.17 32.61 -9.91
N LYS A 221 4.34 32.09 -9.50
CA LYS A 221 5.56 32.91 -9.37
C LYS A 221 6.10 33.40 -10.70
N ASN A 222 5.98 32.59 -11.77
CA ASN A 222 6.38 33.03 -13.11
C ASN A 222 5.44 34.11 -13.67
N GLN A 223 4.14 34.06 -13.40
CA GLN A 223 3.23 35.16 -13.77
C GLN A 223 3.57 36.49 -13.09
N HIS A 224 4.03 36.46 -11.82
CA HIS A 224 4.43 37.69 -11.15
C HIS A 224 5.76 38.24 -11.69
N ARG A 225 6.71 37.37 -12.11
CA ARG A 225 7.96 37.83 -12.75
C ARG A 225 7.72 38.38 -14.15
N THR A 226 6.83 37.80 -14.95
CA THR A 226 6.52 38.32 -16.29
C THR A 226 5.72 39.62 -16.24
N ARG A 227 4.80 39.80 -15.28
CA ARG A 227 4.14 41.11 -15.07
C ARG A 227 5.12 42.19 -14.61
N SER A 228 6.05 41.88 -13.71
CA SER A 228 7.07 42.85 -13.29
C SER A 228 8.07 43.20 -14.40
N ALA A 229 8.43 42.25 -15.28
CA ALA A 229 9.27 42.52 -16.45
C ALA A 229 8.52 43.36 -17.51
N SER A 230 7.23 43.10 -17.72
CA SER A 230 6.40 43.88 -18.66
C SER A 230 6.13 45.31 -18.20
N MET A 231 6.15 45.58 -16.88
CA MET A 231 6.04 46.97 -16.37
C MET A 231 7.36 47.75 -16.43
N MET A 232 8.52 47.08 -16.45
CA MET A 232 9.82 47.77 -16.53
C MET A 232 10.26 48.14 -17.95
N THR A 233 9.72 47.51 -18.99
CA THR A 233 10.01 47.89 -20.39
C THR A 233 9.23 49.11 -20.86
N VAL A 234 8.13 49.49 -20.19
CA VAL A 234 7.37 50.71 -20.51
C VAL A 234 8.04 51.98 -19.96
N ARG A 235 8.77 51.90 -18.83
CA ARG A 235 9.46 53.07 -18.25
C ARG A 235 10.79 53.44 -18.93
N LYS A 236 11.36 52.58 -19.78
CA LYS A 236 12.64 52.88 -20.45
C LYS A 236 12.49 53.69 -21.74
N ARG A 237 11.31 53.71 -22.40
CA ARG A 237 11.10 54.50 -23.62
C ARG A 237 10.83 56.00 -23.38
N ASN A 238 10.45 56.40 -22.16
CA ASN A 238 10.17 57.81 -21.85
C ASN A 238 11.37 58.56 -21.23
N GLY A 239 12.52 57.88 -21.04
CA GLY A 239 13.73 58.49 -20.49
C GLY A 239 14.76 58.94 -21.53
N GLU A 240 14.65 58.48 -22.78
CA GLU A 240 15.61 58.83 -23.85
C GLU A 240 15.24 60.15 -24.56
N THR A 241 13.99 60.61 -24.46
CA THR A 241 13.58 61.94 -24.97
C THR A 241 14.05 63.09 -24.08
N ALA A 242 14.26 62.87 -22.77
CA ALA A 242 14.73 63.93 -21.86
C ALA A 242 16.23 64.20 -21.97
N LYS A 243 17.06 63.20 -22.33
CA LYS A 243 18.51 63.40 -22.52
C LYS A 243 18.85 63.94 -23.90
N SER A 244 18.03 63.67 -24.92
CA SER A 244 18.20 64.22 -26.27
C SER A 244 17.91 65.73 -26.34
N GLN A 245 17.02 66.24 -25.47
CA GLN A 245 16.70 67.68 -25.43
C GLN A 245 17.76 68.52 -24.68
N ALA A 246 18.54 67.93 -23.77
CA ALA A 246 19.65 68.61 -23.08
C ALA A 246 20.90 68.79 -23.97
N TYR A 247 21.13 67.91 -24.94
CA TYR A 247 22.27 68.04 -25.88
C TYR A 247 22.08 69.14 -26.95
N LYS A 248 20.85 69.63 -27.16
CA LYS A 248 20.56 70.77 -28.06
C LYS A 248 20.70 72.15 -27.41
N ALA A 249 20.92 72.23 -26.09
CA ALA A 249 21.00 73.50 -25.35
C ALA A 249 22.42 73.97 -24.99
N GLY A 250 23.48 73.32 -25.50
CA GLY A 250 24.85 73.83 -25.38
C GLY A 250 25.39 73.98 -23.96
N LEU A 251 24.83 73.31 -22.95
CA LEU A 251 25.37 73.30 -21.60
C LEU A 251 26.51 72.27 -21.48
N ARG A 252 27.74 72.78 -21.29
CA ARG A 252 28.94 72.02 -20.96
C ARG A 252 28.73 71.20 -19.68
N VAL A 253 28.73 69.87 -19.81
CA VAL A 253 28.79 68.92 -18.69
C VAL A 253 30.27 68.63 -18.40
N SER A 254 30.92 69.51 -17.64
CA SER A 254 32.31 69.30 -17.17
C SER A 254 32.47 69.27 -15.66
N GLU A 255 31.38 69.13 -14.91
CA GLU A 255 31.40 68.97 -13.47
C GLU A 255 30.26 68.03 -13.09
N LEU A 256 30.60 66.79 -12.70
CA LEU A 256 29.85 65.89 -11.81
C LEU A 256 30.52 64.50 -11.86
N VAL A 257 31.81 64.45 -11.51
CA VAL A 257 32.48 63.20 -11.11
C VAL A 257 32.50 63.19 -9.58
N GLY A 258 31.39 62.73 -9.00
CA GLY A 258 31.18 62.57 -7.57
C GLY A 258 31.00 61.10 -7.21
N LYS A 259 31.99 60.57 -6.50
CA LYS A 259 32.12 59.24 -5.89
C LYS A 259 30.82 58.72 -5.25
N ASP A 260 30.52 57.43 -5.43
CA ASP A 260 29.85 56.65 -4.38
C ASP A 260 30.09 55.13 -4.54
N LYS A 261 31.16 54.64 -3.90
CA LYS A 261 31.44 53.22 -3.65
C LYS A 261 31.18 52.94 -2.16
N SER A 262 29.93 52.70 -1.74
CA SER A 262 29.66 52.35 -0.33
C SER A 262 28.43 51.47 -0.05
N LYS A 263 27.72 50.91 -1.04
CA LYS A 263 26.47 50.14 -0.79
C LYS A 263 26.57 48.63 -1.01
N GLY A 264 27.71 48.02 -0.66
CA GLY A 264 27.99 46.60 -0.94
C GLY A 264 27.84 45.62 0.23
N LYS A 265 27.79 46.06 1.50
CA LYS A 265 27.97 45.14 2.65
C LYS A 265 26.78 44.94 3.58
N GLU A 266 25.64 45.58 3.33
CA GLU A 266 24.48 45.50 4.25
C GLU A 266 23.44 44.44 3.86
N LYS A 267 23.45 43.93 2.62
CA LYS A 267 22.44 42.95 2.16
C LYS A 267 22.70 41.49 2.56
N GLU A 268 23.84 41.19 3.17
CA GLU A 268 24.17 39.81 3.58
C GLU A 268 23.79 39.48 5.04
N LYS A 269 23.65 40.49 5.91
CA LYS A 269 23.21 40.27 7.30
C LYS A 269 21.68 40.13 7.44
N GLU A 270 20.90 40.75 6.56
CA GLU A 270 19.42 40.62 6.56
C GLU A 270 18.97 39.18 6.21
N LYS A 271 19.68 38.52 5.29
CA LYS A 271 19.29 37.18 4.80
C LYS A 271 19.48 36.06 5.83
N LYS A 272 20.35 36.26 6.84
CA LYS A 272 20.53 35.30 7.94
C LYS A 272 19.47 35.46 9.04
N ARG A 273 18.81 36.61 9.17
CA ARG A 273 17.78 36.84 10.21
C ARG A 273 16.41 36.24 9.88
N CYS A 274 16.07 36.07 8.60
CA CYS A 274 14.77 35.51 8.21
C CYS A 274 14.66 33.97 8.31
N ARG A 275 15.73 33.25 8.67
CA ARG A 275 15.69 31.77 8.80
C ARG A 275 15.37 31.24 10.19
N HIS A 276 15.27 32.09 11.22
CA HIS A 276 15.03 31.65 12.60
C HIS A 276 13.63 31.97 13.14
N ARG A 277 12.68 32.39 12.31
CA ARG A 277 11.36 32.86 12.77
C ARG A 277 10.16 32.08 12.25
N ASN A 278 10.33 30.81 11.89
CA ASN A 278 9.24 29.97 11.34
C ASN A 278 9.04 28.62 12.08
N HIS A 279 9.45 28.51 13.34
CA HIS A 279 9.05 27.41 14.22
C HIS A 279 8.53 28.01 15.51
N ASN A 280 7.23 28.29 15.56
CA ASN A 280 6.38 28.35 16.76
C ASN A 280 5.04 28.95 16.38
N SER A 281 4.06 28.10 16.09
CA SER A 281 2.63 28.29 16.34
C SER A 281 1.88 27.23 15.54
N ASP A 282 1.50 26.14 16.18
CA ASP A 282 0.33 25.32 15.84
C ASP A 282 0.01 24.46 17.08
N ASP A 283 -0.17 25.13 18.23
CA ASP A 283 -0.91 24.60 19.38
C ASP A 283 -2.28 25.29 19.35
N ALA A 284 -3.30 24.56 18.90
CA ALA A 284 -4.70 24.94 19.05
C ALA A 284 -5.56 23.67 19.13
N ASP A 285 -6.15 23.51 20.32
CA ASP A 285 -7.51 23.02 20.56
C ASP A 285 -7.87 21.60 20.11
N THR A 286 -7.48 20.61 20.93
CA THR A 286 -8.29 19.40 21.11
C THR A 286 -9.24 19.60 22.28
N GLU A 287 -10.47 20.00 21.94
CA GLU A 287 -11.60 19.96 22.86
C GLU A 287 -11.88 18.52 23.32
N ASN A 288 -12.10 18.39 24.63
CA ASN A 288 -12.61 17.19 25.29
C ASN A 288 -13.97 16.81 24.71
N PHE A 289 -14.03 15.69 23.98
CA PHE A 289 -15.29 15.05 23.62
C PHE A 289 -15.54 13.93 24.64
N ASP A 290 -16.49 14.15 25.54
CA ASP A 290 -16.96 13.21 26.55
C ASP A 290 -18.10 12.36 25.94
N PRO A 291 -17.93 11.06 25.66
CA PRO A 291 -19.00 10.24 25.15
C PRO A 291 -19.85 9.71 26.32
N THR A 292 -21.05 10.29 26.46
CA THR A 292 -22.12 9.73 27.29
C THR A 292 -22.54 8.34 26.78
N PRO A 293 -22.95 7.43 27.67
CA PRO A 293 -23.37 6.09 27.30
C PRO A 293 -24.82 6.09 26.82
N THR A 294 -25.06 5.91 25.53
CA THR A 294 -26.39 5.61 24.99
C THR A 294 -26.68 4.12 25.16
N ASP A 295 -27.42 3.85 26.23
CA ASP A 295 -28.16 2.63 26.49
C ASP A 295 -29.19 2.39 25.36
N SER A 296 -29.03 1.30 24.60
CA SER A 296 -30.04 0.83 23.65
C SER A 296 -30.08 -0.69 23.61
N ARG A 297 -30.68 -1.20 24.69
CA ARG A 297 -31.34 -2.49 24.83
C ARG A 297 -32.28 -2.73 23.63
N THR A 298 -31.98 -3.75 22.84
CA THR A 298 -32.93 -4.40 21.93
C THR A 298 -32.96 -5.87 22.29
N ASP A 299 -33.91 -6.21 23.16
CA ASP A 299 -34.37 -7.57 23.40
C ASP A 299 -35.08 -8.03 22.11
N LEU A 300 -34.41 -8.87 21.31
CA LEU A 300 -35.04 -9.64 20.23
C LEU A 300 -35.03 -11.11 20.66
N ASP A 301 -36.12 -11.50 21.31
CA ASP A 301 -36.50 -12.90 21.50
C ASP A 301 -36.72 -13.53 20.12
N MET A 302 -35.74 -14.31 19.63
CA MET A 302 -35.97 -15.26 18.56
C MET A 302 -36.50 -16.57 19.16
N ASP A 303 -37.81 -16.68 19.13
CA ASP A 303 -38.58 -17.89 19.35
C ASP A 303 -38.08 -19.00 18.41
N SER A 304 -37.48 -20.03 19.00
CA SER A 304 -36.99 -21.22 18.30
C SER A 304 -38.09 -22.28 18.31
N THR A 305 -38.90 -22.30 17.26
CA THR A 305 -39.75 -23.46 16.95
C THR A 305 -38.88 -24.62 16.46
N PRO A 306 -39.00 -25.83 17.03
CA PRO A 306 -38.36 -27.03 16.50
C PRO A 306 -39.13 -27.57 15.28
N ASP A 307 -38.43 -27.80 14.17
CA ASP A 307 -38.95 -28.50 12.99
C ASP A 307 -39.21 -29.99 13.29
N PRO A 308 -40.31 -30.57 12.77
CA PRO A 308 -40.65 -31.97 12.99
C PRO A 308 -39.79 -32.95 12.17
N ASP A 309 -39.43 -34.05 12.82
CA ASP A 309 -38.64 -35.17 12.31
C ASP A 309 -39.18 -35.74 10.98
N ILE A 310 -38.34 -35.70 9.95
CA ILE A 310 -38.58 -36.43 8.70
C ILE A 310 -37.91 -37.81 8.83
N ASN A 311 -38.70 -38.79 9.25
CA ASN A 311 -38.32 -40.20 9.19
C ASN A 311 -38.35 -40.69 7.74
N PHE A 312 -37.17 -40.95 7.15
CA PHE A 312 -37.05 -41.76 5.95
C PHE A 312 -36.81 -43.22 6.36
N THR A 313 -37.86 -44.02 6.27
CA THR A 313 -37.77 -45.49 6.24
C THR A 313 -37.43 -45.91 4.82
N SER A 314 -36.33 -46.64 4.64
CA SER A 314 -35.97 -47.30 3.37
C SER A 314 -36.38 -48.77 3.44
N ASP A 315 -37.17 -49.19 2.44
CA ASP A 315 -37.30 -50.59 1.99
C ASP A 315 -36.08 -50.99 1.15
#